data_AF-A0A5C4RAS9-F1
#
_entry.id   AF-A0A5C4RAS9-F1
#
_cell.length_a   1.000
_cell.length_b   1.000
_cell.length_c   1.000
_cell.angle_alpha   90.00
_cell.angle_beta   90.00
_cell.angle_gamma   90.00
#
_symmetry.space_group_name_H-M   'P 1'
#
loop_
_entity.id
_entity.type
_entity.pdbx_description
1 polymer ?
#
loop_
_entity_poly.entity_id
_entity_poly.type
_entity_poly.pdbx_seq_one_letter_code
_entity_poly.pdbx_strand_id
1 'polypeptide(L)'
;MIDRELRDRFVAAGVPETQVDPILSYFDLYGGAAEITSEEEYRNAAAIYLTLDGYLAPDDAHSAVARYVIHLGVRLAEWDGKHTVPSVLR
;
A
#
# COMPACT_ATOMS: atom_id res chain seq x y z
N MET A 1 -6.78 17.36 -2.61
CA MET A 1 -5.98 17.88 -3.75
C MET A 1 -4.73 17.04 -3.73
N ILE A 2 -4.48 16.22 -4.76
CA ILE A 2 -3.36 15.27 -4.71
C ILE A 2 -2.06 16.06 -4.48
N ASP A 3 -1.37 15.73 -3.39
CA ASP A 3 -0.06 16.28 -3.09
C ASP A 3 0.91 15.83 -4.20
N ARG A 4 1.35 16.81 -5.00
CA ARG A 4 2.23 16.57 -6.15
C ARG A 4 3.58 16.03 -5.72
N GLU A 5 4.10 16.47 -4.57
CA GLU A 5 5.36 15.96 -4.04
C GLU A 5 5.22 14.50 -3.64
N LEU A 6 4.10 14.13 -3.02
CA LEU A 6 3.81 12.74 -2.68
C LEU A 6 3.65 11.86 -3.92
N ARG A 7 2.97 12.37 -4.96
CA ARG A 7 2.85 11.70 -6.26
C ARG A 7 4.21 11.42 -6.88
N ASP A 8 5.06 12.44 -6.94
CA ASP A 8 6.38 12.32 -7.56
C ASP A 8 7.25 11.30 -6.81
N ARG A 9 7.11 11.19 -5.48
CA ARG A 9 7.78 10.16 -4.67
C ARG A 9 7.30 8.74 -4.98
N PHE A 10 6.00 8.52 -5.15
CA PHE A 10 5.46 7.20 -5.52
C PHE A 10 5.93 6.77 -6.91
N VAL A 11 5.93 7.71 -7.86
CA VAL A 11 6.44 7.45 -9.22
C VAL A 11 7.94 7.18 -9.19
N ALA A 12 8.71 7.97 -8.44
CA ALA A 12 10.16 7.78 -8.30
C ALA A 12 10.52 6.44 -7.64
N ALA A 13 9.68 5.94 -6.73
CA ALA A 13 9.82 4.61 -6.15
C ALA A 13 9.55 3.48 -7.15
N GLY A 14 8.85 3.76 -8.26
CA GLY A 14 8.53 2.78 -9.31
C GLY A 14 7.08 2.34 -9.35
N VAL A 15 6.17 2.99 -8.60
CA VAL A 15 4.73 2.71 -8.68
C VAL A 15 4.22 3.23 -10.04
N PRO A 16 3.49 2.41 -10.83
CA PRO A 16 2.96 2.83 -12.12
C PRO A 16 2.03 4.05 -11.98
N GLU A 17 2.19 5.06 -12.83
CA GLU A 17 1.38 6.28 -12.77
C GLU A 17 -0.13 6.02 -12.79
N THR A 18 -0.58 4.99 -13.51
CA THR A 18 -1.99 4.56 -13.57
C THR A 18 -2.53 4.07 -12.23
N GLN A 19 -1.65 3.67 -11.31
CA GLN A 19 -2.00 3.23 -9.96
C GLN A 19 -1.80 4.32 -8.91
N VAL A 20 -0.91 5.28 -9.14
CA VAL A 20 -0.60 6.34 -8.17
C VAL A 20 -1.81 7.24 -7.89
N ASP A 21 -2.49 7.73 -8.91
CA ASP A 21 -3.57 8.71 -8.72
C ASP A 21 -4.77 8.13 -7.94
N PRO A 22 -5.25 6.89 -8.21
CA PRO A 22 -6.27 6.24 -7.38
C PRO A 22 -5.81 6.00 -5.94
N ILE A 23 -4.57 5.56 -5.74
CA ILE A 23 -3.99 5.30 -4.41
C ILE A 23 -3.97 6.58 -3.58
N LEU A 24 -3.43 7.66 -4.13
CA LEU A 24 -3.31 8.92 -3.42
C LEU A 24 -4.66 9.58 -3.17
N SER A 25 -5.61 9.41 -4.09
CA SER A 25 -6.98 9.89 -3.87
C SER A 25 -7.64 9.20 -2.69
N TYR A 26 -7.51 7.87 -2.57
CA TYR A 26 -8.03 7.13 -1.43
C TYR A 26 -7.30 7.50 -0.14
N PHE A 27 -5.98 7.63 -0.20
CA PHE A 27 -5.15 7.97 0.95
C PHE A 27 -5.43 9.39 1.49
N ASP A 28 -5.64 10.38 0.61
CA ASP A 28 -6.02 11.76 0.97
C ASP A 28 -7.40 11.78 1.67
N LEU A 29 -8.35 10.96 1.20
CA LEU A 29 -9.72 10.93 1.71
C LEU A 29 -9.88 10.14 3.03
N TYR A 30 -9.20 9.01 3.14
CA TYR A 30 -9.44 8.04 4.23
C TYR A 30 -8.23 7.83 5.14
N GLY A 31 -7.08 8.41 4.82
CA GLY A 31 -5.88 8.34 5.64
C GLY A 31 -5.20 6.97 5.70
N GLY A 32 -5.55 6.04 4.79
CA GLY A 32 -4.98 4.69 4.79
C GLY A 32 -5.05 3.99 3.42
N ALA A 33 -4.65 2.72 3.38
CA ALA A 33 -4.77 1.87 2.21
C ALA A 33 -6.17 1.24 2.13
N ALA A 34 -6.69 1.12 0.90
CA ALA A 34 -7.98 0.48 0.63
C ALA A 34 -7.97 -0.99 1.06
N GLU A 35 -9.13 -1.51 1.47
CA GLU A 35 -9.28 -2.94 1.75
C GLU A 35 -9.02 -3.76 0.48
N ILE A 36 -8.32 -4.89 0.63
CA ILE A 36 -8.07 -5.84 -0.44
C ILE A 36 -9.27 -6.80 -0.50
N THR A 37 -9.92 -6.87 -1.66
CA THR A 37 -11.15 -7.63 -1.87
C THR A 37 -11.00 -8.75 -2.92
N SER A 38 -9.87 -8.80 -3.63
CA SER A 38 -9.56 -9.84 -4.60
C SER A 38 -8.09 -10.26 -4.61
N GLU A 39 -7.80 -11.45 -5.15
CA GLU A 39 -6.41 -11.93 -5.32
C GLU A 39 -5.58 -11.06 -6.28
N GLU A 40 -6.23 -10.44 -7.26
CA GLU A 40 -5.56 -9.49 -8.17
C GLU A 40 -5.14 -8.23 -7.41
N GLU A 41 -6.04 -7.67 -6.61
CA GLU A 41 -5.72 -6.55 -5.72
C GLU A 41 -4.61 -6.90 -4.73
N TYR A 42 -4.63 -8.12 -4.17
CA TYR A 42 -3.57 -8.59 -3.28
C TYR A 42 -2.20 -8.60 -3.97
N ARG A 43 -2.11 -9.19 -5.18
CA ARG A 43 -0.85 -9.23 -5.93
C ARG A 43 -0.34 -7.83 -6.27
N ASN A 44 -1.23 -6.94 -6.66
CA ASN A 44 -0.89 -5.55 -6.94
C ASN A 44 -0.43 -4.81 -5.67
N ALA A 45 -1.15 -4.97 -4.55
CA ALA A 45 -0.81 -4.39 -3.26
C ALA A 45 0.56 -4.88 -2.76
N ALA A 46 0.85 -6.18 -2.89
CA ALA A 46 2.15 -6.75 -2.50
C ALA A 46 3.30 -6.18 -3.34
N ALA A 47 3.10 -6.02 -4.65
CA ALA A 47 4.09 -5.41 -5.54
C ALA A 47 4.35 -3.93 -5.18
N ILE A 48 3.30 -3.16 -4.91
CA ILE A 48 3.40 -1.76 -4.46
C ILE A 48 4.12 -1.68 -3.10
N TYR A 49 3.76 -2.55 -2.16
CA TYR A 49 4.38 -2.60 -0.83
C TYR A 49 5.90 -2.80 -0.94
N LEU A 50 6.34 -3.83 -1.68
CA LEU A 50 7.77 -4.11 -1.86
C LEU A 50 8.51 -2.95 -2.54
N THR A 51 7.88 -2.33 -3.53
CA THR A 51 8.44 -1.19 -4.28
C THR A 51 8.65 0.02 -3.37
N LEU A 52 7.65 0.37 -2.57
CA LEU A 52 7.70 1.53 -1.69
C LEU A 52 8.59 1.28 -0.46
N ASP A 53 8.50 0.09 0.15
CA ASP A 53 9.31 -0.29 1.31
C ASP A 53 10.82 -0.27 0.97
N GLY A 54 11.20 -0.79 -0.21
CA GLY A 54 12.58 -0.74 -0.68
C GLY A 54 13.08 0.66 -1.05
N TYR A 55 12.18 1.63 -1.26
CA TYR A 55 12.53 3.03 -1.56
C TYR A 55 12.67 3.89 -0.30
N LEU A 56 12.07 3.48 0.82
CA LEU A 56 12.10 4.24 2.07
C LEU A 56 13.50 4.27 2.68
N ALA A 57 13.85 5.41 3.28
CA ALA A 57 15.02 5.47 4.15
C ALA A 57 14.75 4.60 5.40
N PRO A 58 15.73 3.84 5.91
CA PRO A 58 15.52 2.92 7.03
C PRO A 58 14.98 3.57 8.32
N ASP A 59 15.18 4.88 8.48
CA ASP A 59 14.73 5.69 9.63
C ASP A 59 13.48 6.53 9.34
N ASP A 60 12.95 6.50 8.11
CA ASP A 60 11.72 7.21 7.75
C ASP A 60 10.48 6.41 8.15
N ALA A 61 10.02 6.64 9.37
CA ALA A 61 8.77 6.09 9.89
C ALA A 61 7.58 7.07 9.82
N HIS A 62 7.80 8.30 9.33
CA HIS A 62 6.86 9.39 9.55
C HIS A 62 6.38 10.08 8.27
N SER A 63 7.07 9.91 7.14
CA SER A 63 6.61 10.47 5.87
C SER A 63 5.28 9.88 5.44
N ALA A 64 4.57 10.58 4.55
CA ALA A 64 3.33 10.08 3.97
C ALA A 64 3.52 8.74 3.24
N VAL A 65 4.70 8.51 2.62
CA VAL A 65 5.06 7.23 1.99
C VAL A 65 5.17 6.14 3.06
N ALA A 66 5.91 6.39 4.15
CA ALA A 66 6.06 5.46 5.26
C ALA A 66 4.73 5.08 5.90
N ARG A 67 3.87 6.07 6.15
CA ARG A 67 2.51 5.85 6.68
C ARG A 67 1.68 5.00 5.72
N TYR A 68 1.73 5.28 4.43
CA TYR A 68 1.02 4.47 3.44
C TYR A 68 1.51 3.02 3.42
N VAL A 69 2.83 2.79 3.44
CA VAL A 69 3.44 1.45 3.51
C VAL A 69 2.97 0.69 4.75
N ILE A 70 2.94 1.34 5.91
CA ILE A 70 2.42 0.73 7.16
C ILE A 70 0.96 0.31 6.97
N HIS A 71 0.10 1.19 6.45
CA HIS A 71 -1.30 0.86 6.21
C HIS A 71 -1.48 -0.27 5.19
N LEU A 72 -0.67 -0.28 4.13
CA LEU A 72 -0.72 -1.32 3.10
C LEU A 72 -0.27 -2.67 3.67
N GLY A 73 0.75 -2.69 4.52
CA GLY A 73 1.18 -3.89 5.25
C GLY A 73 0.09 -4.46 6.15
N VAL A 74 -0.70 -3.61 6.83
CA VAL A 74 -1.86 -4.05 7.61
C VAL A 74 -2.91 -4.73 6.70
N ARG A 75 -3.20 -4.16 5.53
CA ARG A 75 -4.17 -4.76 4.58
C ARG A 75 -3.71 -6.10 4.02
N LEU A 76 -2.41 -6.25 3.75
CA LEU A 76 -1.82 -7.52 3.33
C LEU A 76 -1.96 -8.58 4.44
N ALA A 77 -1.62 -8.22 5.68
CA ALA A 77 -1.75 -9.13 6.83
C ALA A 77 -3.22 -9.51 7.11
N GLU A 78 -4.17 -8.59 6.95
CA GLU A 78 -5.61 -8.87 7.04
C GLU A 78 -6.07 -9.85 5.96
N TRP A 79 -5.62 -9.66 4.72
CA TRP A 79 -5.92 -10.59 3.62
C TRP A 79 -5.34 -11.97 3.90
N ASP A 80 -4.07 -12.05 4.27
CA ASP A 80 -3.40 -13.30 4.61
C ASP A 80 -4.11 -14.00 5.76
N GLY A 81 -4.50 -13.28 6.82
CA GLY A 81 -5.28 -13.84 7.93
C GLY A 81 -6.65 -14.40 7.53
N LYS A 82 -7.26 -13.91 6.43
CA LYS A 82 -8.52 -14.45 5.90
C LYS A 82 -8.30 -15.68 4.99
N HIS A 83 -7.15 -15.78 4.31
CA HIS A 83 -6.90 -16.76 3.24
C HIS A 83 -5.81 -17.81 3.54
N THR A 84 -5.03 -17.64 4.61
CA THR A 84 -3.98 -18.58 5.03
C THR A 84 -4.37 -19.46 6.23
N VAL A 85 -5.55 -19.26 6.82
CA VAL A 85 -6.02 -20.12 7.91
C VAL A 85 -6.36 -21.51 7.35
N PRO A 86 -5.64 -22.57 7.77
CA PRO A 86 -6.03 -23.94 7.42
C PRO A 86 -7.43 -24.19 7.96
N SER A 87 -8.31 -24.77 7.13
CA SER A 87 -9.70 -25.10 7.48
C SER A 87 -9.86 -26.12 8.63
N VAL A 88 -8.80 -26.43 9.37
CA VAL A 88 -8.75 -27.44 10.43
C VAL A 88 -9.10 -26.86 11.81
N LEU A 89 -9.34 -25.55 11.92
CA LEU A 89 -9.72 -24.89 13.17
C LEU A 89 -11.00 -24.04 13.08
N ARG A 90 -11.85 -24.28 12.06
CA ARG A 90 -13.21 -23.69 12.00
C ARG A 90 -14.27 -24.70 12.39
#